data_AF-A0A067JW81-F1
#
_entry.id   AF-A0A067JW81-F1
#
_cell.length_a   1.000
_cell.length_b   1.000
_cell.length_c   1.000
_cell.angle_alpha   90.00
_cell.angle_beta   90.00
_cell.angle_gamma   90.00
#
_symmetry.space_group_name_H-M   'P 1'
#
loop_
_entity.id
_entity.type
_entity.pdbx_description
1 polymer ?
#
loop_
_entity_poly.entity_id
_entity_poly.type
_entity_poly.pdbx_seq_one_letter_code
_entity_poly.pdbx_strand_id
1 'polypeptide(L)' 'MIDYKEKLIKSSEPSLEQLVDGTEFMVGMMQASTESEWSKKMSEFEDFLGIGDETSKLV' A
#
# COMPACT_ATOMS: atom_id res chain seq x y z
N MET A 1 -28.60 -9.07 5.73
CA MET A 1 -27.85 -7.81 5.50
C MET A 1 -26.56 -7.97 6.26
N ILE A 2 -25.45 -8.28 5.57
CA ILE A 2 -24.15 -8.40 6.27
C ILE A 2 -23.86 -7.03 6.85
N ASP A 3 -23.81 -6.98 8.18
CA ASP A 3 -23.58 -5.78 8.95
C ASP A 3 -22.18 -5.29 8.58
N TYR A 4 -22.09 -4.22 7.79
CA TYR A 4 -20.81 -3.62 7.38
C TYR A 4 -19.97 -3.25 8.61
N LYS A 5 -20.62 -3.00 9.76
CA LYS A 5 -19.98 -2.79 11.05
C LYS A 5 -19.22 -4.02 11.53
N GLU A 6 -19.79 -5.22 11.50
CA GLU A 6 -19.08 -6.47 11.83
C GLU A 6 -17.82 -6.71 10.97
N LYS A 7 -17.86 -6.33 9.68
CA LYS A 7 -16.68 -6.43 8.80
C LYS A 7 -15.61 -5.38 9.09
N LEU A 8 -16.01 -4.18 9.52
CA LEU A 8 -15.09 -3.10 9.91
C LEU A 8 -14.38 -3.37 11.24
N ILE A 9 -14.96 -4.20 12.12
CA ILE A 9 -14.38 -4.53 13.44
C ILE A 9 -13.17 -5.48 13.34
N LYS A 10 -12.83 -6.00 12.15
CA LYS A 10 -11.69 -6.92 11.95
C LYS A 10 -10.42 -6.29 11.37
N SER A 11 -10.41 -5.00 11.02
CA SER A 11 -9.16 -4.31 10.71
C SER A 11 -8.54 -3.81 12.01
N SER A 12 -7.38 -4.35 12.37
CA SER A 12 -6.56 -3.77 13.44
C SER A 12 -6.28 -2.30 13.13
N GLU A 13 -6.22 -1.45 14.15
CA GLU A 13 -5.72 -0.08 13.96
C GLU A 13 -4.30 -0.15 13.38
N PRO A 14 -3.99 0.63 12.33
CA PRO A 14 -2.65 0.66 11.75
C PRO A 14 -1.66 1.24 12.77
N SER A 15 -0.41 0.77 12.74
CA SER A 15 0.64 1.38 13.56
C SER A 15 0.95 2.82 13.11
N LEU A 16 1.61 3.58 13.98
CA LEU A 16 2.07 4.93 13.65
C LEU A 16 3.07 4.87 12.47
N GLU A 17 4.02 3.92 12.47
CA GLU A 17 4.94 3.76 11.34
C GLU A 17 4.19 3.48 10.03
N GLN A 18 3.20 2.59 10.04
CA GLN A 18 2.40 2.30 8.84
C GLN A 18 1.64 3.53 8.33
N LEU A 19 1.17 4.39 9.24
CA LEU A 19 0.49 5.62 8.87
C LEU A 19 1.46 6.65 8.27
N VAL A 20 2.67 6.76 8.82
CA VAL A 20 3.73 7.65 8.31
C VAL A 20 4.20 7.20 6.94
N ASP A 21 4.56 5.92 6.80
CA ASP A 21 5.01 5.33 5.55
C ASP A 21 3.95 5.47 4.46
N GLY A 22 2.68 5.17 4.78
CA GLY A 22 1.56 5.33 3.85
C GLY A 22 1.34 6.78 3.42
N THR A 23 1.53 7.74 4.33
CA THR A 23 1.38 9.17 4.04
C THR A 23 2.52 9.69 3.17
N GLU A 24 3.77 9.32 3.47
CA GLU A 24 4.94 9.66 2.65
C GLU A 24 4.82 9.09 1.24
N PHE A 25 4.34 7.86 1.13
CA PHE A 25 4.05 7.22 -0.15
C PHE A 25 2.99 8.00 -0.95
N MET A 26 1.86 8.39 -0.33
CA MET A 26 0.79 9.16 -0.98
C MET A 26 1.26 10.54 -1.45
N VAL A 27 2.00 11.27 -0.62
CA VAL A 27 2.60 12.56 -0.98
C VAL A 27 3.53 12.38 -2.18
N GLY A 28 4.34 11.33 -2.12
CA GLY A 28 5.25 11.01 -3.19
C GLY A 28 4.56 10.68 -4.52
N MET A 29 3.40 10.00 -4.48
CA MET A 29 2.59 9.71 -5.66
C MET A 29 1.96 10.97 -6.25
N MET A 30 1.42 11.86 -5.40
CA MET A 30 0.90 13.15 -5.84
C MET A 30 1.97 14.07 -6.45
N GLN A 31 3.22 13.91 -6.04
CA GLN A 31 4.36 14.69 -6.56
C GLN A 31 5.01 14.11 -7.81
N ALA A 32 4.68 12.88 -8.21
CA ALA A 32 5.22 12.28 -9.42
C ALA A 32 4.80 13.12 -10.63
N SER A 33 5.78 13.71 -11.32
CA SER A 33 5.56 14.70 -12.37
C SER A 33 5.55 14.07 -13.77
N THR A 34 6.07 12.85 -13.86
CA THR A 34 6.22 12.08 -15.10
C THR A 34 5.65 10.68 -14.94
N GLU A 35 5.22 10.11 -16.06
CA GLU A 35 4.70 8.73 -16.12
C GLU A 35 5.74 7.72 -15.63
N SER A 36 7.03 7.93 -15.91
CA SER A 36 8.11 7.07 -15.44
C SER A 36 8.33 7.14 -13.93
N GLU A 37 8.26 8.33 -13.32
CA GLU A 37 8.28 8.49 -11.86
C GLU A 37 7.08 7.81 -11.21
N TRP A 38 5.90 7.97 -11.81
CA TRP A 38 4.68 7.31 -11.34
C TRP A 38 4.78 5.79 -11.43
N SER A 39 5.24 5.24 -12.57
CA SER A 39 5.45 3.80 -12.74
C SER A 39 6.46 3.23 -11.75
N LYS A 40 7.56 3.95 -11.49
CA LYS A 40 8.55 3.54 -10.49
C LYS A 40 7.94 3.49 -9.09
N LYS A 41 7.14 4.48 -8.73
CA LYS A 41 6.50 4.58 -7.41
C LYS A 41 5.37 3.57 -7.24
N MET A 42 4.64 3.26 -8.31
CA MET A 42 3.68 2.15 -8.33
C MET A 42 4.35 0.79 -8.13
N SER A 43 5.52 0.55 -8.72
CA SER A 43 6.28 -0.68 -8.47
C SER A 43 6.70 -0.80 -6.99
N GLU A 44 7.15 0.29 -6.38
CA GLU A 44 7.52 0.33 -4.94
C GLU A 44 6.29 0.12 -4.03
N PHE A 45 5.11 0.56 -4.46
CA PHE A 45 3.85 0.29 -3.77
C PHE A 45 3.47 -1.18 -3.80
N GLU A 46 3.62 -1.82 -4.96
CA GLU A 46 3.32 -3.23 -5.13
C GLU A 46 4.22 -4.08 -4.22
N ASP A 47 5.51 -3.73 -4.15
CA ASP A 47 6.46 -4.33 -3.22
C ASP A 47 6.08 -4.08 -1.74
N PHE A 48 5.68 -2.85 -1.39
CA PHE A 48 5.22 -2.50 -0.03
C PHE A 48 3.98 -3.29 0.40
N LEU A 49 3.03 -3.48 -0.52
CA LEU A 49 1.81 -4.26 -0.27
C LEU A 49 2.04 -5.77 -0.34
N GLY A 50 3.24 -6.24 -0.71
CA GLY A 50 3.54 -7.66 -0.90
C GLY A 50 2.74 -8.29 -2.04
N ILE A 51 2.31 -7.48 -3.01
CA ILE A 51 1.65 -7.93 -4.25
C ILE A 51 2.59 -7.87 -5.45
N GLY A 52 3.75 -7.22 -5.30
CA GLY A 52 4.90 -7.36 -6.19
C GLY A 52 5.41 -8.80 -6.16
N ASP A 53 5.92 -9.28 -7.30
CA ASP A 53 6.20 -10.68 -7.65
C ASP A 53 6.63 -11.59 -6.47
N GLU A 54 5.64 -12.16 -5.76
CA GLU A 54 5.83 -13.16 -4.72
C GLU A 54 6.13 -14.57 -5.29
N THR A 55 6.23 -14.75 -6.61
CA THR A 55 6.58 -16.06 -7.17
C THR A 55 8.02 -16.49 -6.85
N SER A 56 8.87 -15.59 -6.34
CA SER A 56 10.22 -15.93 -5.86
C SER A 56 10.31 -16.54 -4.46
N LYS A 57 9.21 -16.68 -3.70
CA LYS A 57 9.25 -17.31 -2.36
C LYS A 57 8.89 -18.80 -2.33
N LEU A 58 8.59 -19.42 -3.47
CA LEU A 58 8.37 -20.87 -3.58
C LEU A 58 9.66 -21.59 -4.00
N VAL A 59 10.62 -21.71 -3.06
CA VAL A 59 11.71 -22.70 -3.11
C VAL A 59 11.74 -23.48 -1.81
#